data_AF-A0A2V6MJF2-F1
#
_entry.id   AF-A0A2V6MJF2-F1
#
_cell.length_a   1.000
_cell.length_b   1.000
_cell.length_c   1.000
_cell.angle_alpha   90.00
_cell.angle_beta   90.00
_cell.angle_gamma   90.00
#
_symmetry.space_group_name_H-M   'P 1'
#
loop_
_entity.id
_entity.type
_entity.pdbx_description
1 polymer ?
#
loop_
_entity_poly.entity_id
_entity_poly.type
_entity_poly.pdbx_seq_one_letter_code
_entity_poly.pdbx_strand_id
1 'polypeptide(L)'
;MMKAISVLSIGALAAIIAGCLNTEHSVSATGERYPWKKNIVTTVFWIGERPSGNNPVPNRRSSWDKNWSRNYGGFDDPNPAHRSNYMPVKFTPRQNPFYCALPYNDKSTNGHRPEAPHVVPWFKEAYQGPGVSTCKDRWVA
;
A
#
# COMPACT_ATOMS: atom_id res chain seq x y z
N MET A 1 -54.50 26.05 -38.90
CA MET A 1 -53.16 25.82 -39.47
C MET A 1 -52.23 25.45 -38.31
N MET A 2 -51.67 24.25 -38.36
CA MET A 2 -50.93 23.60 -37.27
C MET A 2 -49.56 24.25 -37.06
N LYS A 3 -49.16 24.48 -35.81
CA LYS A 3 -47.75 24.48 -35.41
C LYS A 3 -47.60 23.67 -34.13
N ALA A 4 -46.64 22.75 -34.20
CA ALA A 4 -46.48 21.59 -33.35
C ALA A 4 -45.84 21.95 -31.99
N ILE A 5 -46.31 21.23 -30.98
CA ILE A 5 -45.70 21.10 -29.65
C ILE A 5 -44.57 20.08 -29.77
N SER A 6 -43.35 20.46 -29.43
CA SER A 6 -42.23 19.52 -29.26
C SER A 6 -41.91 19.41 -27.78
N VAL A 7 -42.30 18.29 -27.17
CA VAL A 7 -41.84 17.81 -25.87
C VAL A 7 -40.73 16.80 -26.11
N LEU A 8 -39.53 17.03 -25.59
CA LEU A 8 -38.43 16.08 -25.30
C LEU A 8 -37.25 16.95 -24.80
N SER A 9 -36.51 16.69 -23.72
CA SER A 9 -36.53 15.64 -22.70
C SER A 9 -35.76 16.18 -21.49
N ILE A 10 -36.31 15.99 -20.30
CA ILE A 10 -35.56 16.09 -19.04
C ILE A 10 -34.68 14.83 -19.00
N GLY A 11 -33.39 14.96 -19.30
CA GLY A 11 -32.49 13.82 -19.35
C GLY A 11 -31.04 14.25 -19.23
N ALA A 12 -30.43 13.87 -18.11
CA ALA A 12 -28.98 13.86 -17.86
C ALA A 12 -28.29 15.22 -17.61
N LEU A 13 -28.58 15.83 -16.45
CA LEU A 13 -27.59 16.64 -15.74
C LEU A 13 -27.47 16.18 -14.28
N ALA A 14 -27.23 14.88 -14.11
CA ALA A 14 -26.94 14.25 -12.82
C ALA A 14 -25.84 13.20 -12.99
N ALA A 15 -24.71 13.60 -13.55
CA ALA A 15 -23.48 12.80 -13.54
C ALA A 15 -22.30 13.76 -13.67
N ILE A 16 -21.19 13.43 -13.02
CA ILE A 16 -19.94 14.21 -12.91
C ILE A 16 -19.92 15.20 -11.72
N ILE A 17 -20.24 14.71 -10.52
CA ILE A 17 -19.42 15.00 -9.32
C ILE A 17 -19.24 13.67 -8.57
N ALA A 18 -18.56 12.71 -9.20
CA ALA A 18 -18.13 11.47 -8.57
C ALA A 18 -16.63 11.36 -8.80
N GLY A 19 -15.83 11.86 -7.86
CA GLY A 19 -14.38 11.88 -8.04
C GLY A 19 -13.54 12.58 -6.98
N CYS A 20 -14.07 12.85 -5.79
CA CYS A 20 -13.24 13.07 -4.60
C CYS A 20 -13.59 11.97 -3.60
N LEU A 21 -13.17 10.75 -3.89
CA LEU A 21 -13.06 9.73 -2.85
C LEU A 21 -11.92 10.19 -1.93
N ASN A 22 -12.30 10.87 -0.85
CA ASN A 22 -11.50 10.91 0.34
C ASN A 22 -11.28 9.45 0.74
N THR A 23 -10.06 8.96 0.59
CA THR A 23 -9.63 7.75 1.29
C THR A 23 -9.63 8.12 2.76
N GLU A 24 -10.77 8.00 3.44
CA GLU A 24 -10.82 8.05 4.89
C GLU A 24 -10.00 6.86 5.39
N HIS A 25 -8.78 7.15 5.84
CA HIS A 25 -8.01 6.21 6.62
C HIS A 25 -8.84 5.91 7.87
N SER A 26 -9.44 4.72 7.90
CA SER A 26 -10.26 4.28 9.02
C SER A 26 -9.37 4.19 10.26
N VAL A 27 -9.38 5.25 11.06
CA VAL A 27 -8.88 5.24 12.43
C VAL A 27 -9.66 4.16 13.17
N SER A 28 -8.95 3.34 13.96
CA SER A 28 -9.52 2.28 14.80
C SER A 28 -10.84 2.73 15.41
N ALA A 29 -11.89 1.89 15.35
CA ALA A 29 -13.24 2.23 15.79
C ALA A 29 -13.34 2.63 17.28
N THR A 30 -12.27 2.42 18.05
CA THR A 30 -12.17 2.75 19.47
C THR A 30 -11.34 4.01 19.78
N GLY A 31 -10.69 4.65 18.80
CA GLY A 31 -9.78 5.79 19.04
C GLY A 31 -8.53 5.46 19.86
N GLU A 32 -8.37 4.22 20.35
CA GLU A 32 -7.19 3.80 21.10
C GLU A 32 -6.04 3.49 20.14
N ARG A 33 -4.90 4.17 20.35
CA ARG A 33 -3.65 3.89 19.63
C ARG A 33 -3.16 2.51 20.06
N TYR A 34 -2.92 1.60 19.11
CA TYR A 34 -2.35 0.29 19.41
C TYR A 34 -1.05 0.44 20.22
N PRO A 35 -0.78 -0.47 21.17
CA PRO A 35 0.40 -0.37 22.02
C PRO A 35 1.67 -0.42 21.17
N TRP A 36 2.57 0.53 21.41
CA TRP A 36 3.86 0.58 20.74
C TRP A 36 4.67 -0.69 21.00
N LYS A 37 5.13 -1.32 19.91
CA LYS A 37 6.14 -2.37 19.96
C LYS A 37 7.51 -1.72 19.81
N LYS A 38 8.32 -1.82 20.87
CA LYS A 38 9.68 -1.27 20.93
C LYS A 38 10.69 -2.39 20.76
N ASN A 39 11.95 -2.03 20.46
CA ASN A 39 13.07 -2.96 20.36
C ASN A 39 12.86 -4.06 19.31
N ILE A 40 12.21 -3.71 18.18
CA ILE A 40 12.06 -4.61 17.05
C ILE A 40 13.40 -4.69 16.32
N VAL A 41 13.97 -5.89 16.24
CA VAL A 41 15.11 -6.16 15.36
C VAL A 41 14.58 -6.40 13.95
N THR A 42 15.14 -5.68 12.97
CA THR A 42 14.79 -5.84 11.55
C THR A 42 16.05 -5.76 10.70
N THR A 43 15.98 -6.37 9.52
CA THR A 43 17.07 -6.37 8.55
C THR A 43 17.08 -5.04 7.79
N VAL A 44 18.27 -4.48 7.56
CA VAL A 44 18.44 -3.37 6.61
C VAL A 44 18.54 -3.96 5.21
N PHE A 45 17.71 -3.48 4.29
CA PHE A 45 17.65 -3.98 2.93
C PHE A 45 17.19 -2.88 1.97
N TRP A 46 17.38 -3.12 0.66
CA TRP A 46 17.03 -2.13 -0.36
C TRP A 46 16.14 -2.70 -1.46
N ILE A 47 15.17 -1.90 -1.88
CA ILE A 47 14.27 -2.27 -2.99
C ILE A 47 15.09 -2.51 -4.26
N GLY A 48 14.86 -3.64 -4.91
CA GLY A 48 15.50 -4.04 -6.16
C GLY A 48 16.86 -4.71 -6.01
N GLU A 49 17.34 -4.91 -4.77
CA GLU A 49 18.62 -5.59 -4.55
C GLU A 49 18.63 -6.99 -5.19
N ARG A 50 19.82 -7.40 -5.62
CA ARG A 50 20.05 -8.75 -6.15
C ARG A 50 20.25 -9.73 -4.98
N PRO A 51 20.03 -11.03 -5.21
CA PRO A 51 20.39 -12.04 -4.23
C PRO A 51 21.89 -11.92 -3.89
N SER A 52 22.22 -12.16 -2.63
CA SER A 52 23.59 -12.25 -2.11
C SER A 52 23.72 -13.48 -1.22
N GLY A 53 24.94 -13.82 -0.79
CA GLY A 53 25.17 -14.99 0.06
C GLY A 53 24.33 -15.01 1.35
N ASN A 54 24.08 -13.84 1.94
CA ASN A 54 23.27 -13.68 3.15
C ASN A 54 21.79 -13.37 2.87
N ASN A 55 21.42 -13.12 1.61
CA ASN A 55 20.04 -12.92 1.19
C ASN A 55 19.77 -13.60 -0.15
N PRO A 56 19.32 -14.87 -0.16
CA PRO A 56 19.08 -15.60 -1.40
C PRO A 56 17.85 -15.09 -2.18
N VAL A 57 17.00 -14.26 -1.56
CA VAL A 57 15.76 -13.76 -2.17
C VAL A 57 15.94 -12.30 -2.60
N PRO A 58 15.72 -11.97 -3.89
CA PRO A 58 15.86 -10.59 -4.35
C PRO A 58 14.71 -9.72 -3.84
N ASN A 59 15.00 -8.48 -3.44
CA ASN A 59 13.99 -7.51 -2.98
C ASN A 59 13.30 -6.78 -4.15
N ARG A 60 13.05 -7.49 -5.25
CA ARG A 60 12.35 -6.94 -6.43
C ARG A 60 10.84 -6.95 -6.28
N ARG A 61 10.34 -7.73 -5.31
CA ARG A 61 8.92 -7.93 -4.99
C ARG A 61 8.74 -7.89 -3.48
N SER A 62 7.57 -7.49 -3.01
CA SER A 62 7.14 -7.63 -1.61
C SER A 62 5.86 -8.45 -1.54
N SER A 63 5.40 -8.76 -0.32
CA SER A 63 4.10 -9.39 -0.10
C SER A 63 2.94 -8.57 -0.68
N TRP A 64 3.11 -7.24 -0.80
CA TRP A 64 2.07 -6.31 -1.25
C TRP A 64 2.27 -5.76 -2.65
N ASP A 65 3.45 -5.95 -3.24
CA ASP A 65 3.78 -5.43 -4.56
C ASP A 65 4.65 -6.41 -5.36
N LYS A 66 4.05 -7.06 -6.36
CA LYS A 66 4.74 -7.99 -7.27
C LYS A 66 5.73 -7.30 -8.20
N ASN A 67 5.62 -5.98 -8.36
CA ASN A 67 6.44 -5.15 -9.23
C ASN A 67 7.18 -4.07 -8.42
N TRP A 68 7.52 -4.37 -7.16
CA TRP A 68 7.97 -3.38 -6.18
C TRP A 68 9.10 -2.47 -6.67
N SER A 69 10.16 -3.03 -7.24
CA SER A 69 11.26 -2.20 -7.77
C SER A 69 10.82 -1.29 -8.92
N ARG A 70 9.96 -1.77 -9.80
CA ARG A 70 9.39 -0.94 -10.89
C ARG A 70 8.50 0.16 -10.35
N ASN A 71 7.66 -0.15 -9.35
CA ASN A 71 6.71 0.80 -8.78
C ASN A 71 7.38 1.82 -7.88
N TYR A 72 8.45 1.45 -7.17
CA TYR A 72 9.29 2.37 -6.39
C TYR A 72 10.02 3.37 -7.30
N GLY A 73 10.50 2.95 -8.46
CA GLY A 73 11.24 3.82 -9.38
C GLY A 73 12.47 3.17 -9.98
N GLY A 74 13.03 2.18 -9.30
CA GLY A 74 14.24 1.48 -9.71
C GLY A 74 14.86 0.72 -8.54
N PHE A 75 16.17 0.48 -8.63
CA PHE A 75 16.97 -0.02 -7.53
C PHE A 75 17.28 1.12 -6.55
N ASP A 76 16.94 0.94 -5.28
CA ASP A 76 17.26 1.90 -4.22
C ASP A 76 18.72 1.74 -3.79
N ASP A 77 19.64 2.33 -4.55
CA ASP A 77 21.07 2.10 -4.39
C ASP A 77 21.59 2.53 -3.00
N PRO A 78 22.13 1.62 -2.16
CA PRO A 78 22.62 1.94 -0.82
C PRO A 78 23.89 2.79 -0.82
N ASN A 79 24.61 2.88 -1.95
CA ASN A 79 25.90 3.55 -2.00
C ASN A 79 25.76 5.04 -1.65
N PRO A 80 26.42 5.55 -0.60
CA PRO A 80 26.32 6.96 -0.21
C PRO A 80 26.66 7.94 -1.34
N ALA A 81 27.55 7.58 -2.27
CA ALA A 81 27.88 8.40 -3.43
C ALA A 81 26.73 8.52 -4.44
N HIS A 82 25.74 7.64 -4.38
CA HIS A 82 24.55 7.63 -5.23
C HIS A 82 23.29 8.08 -4.48
N ARG A 83 23.45 8.78 -3.36
CA ARG A 83 22.33 9.28 -2.55
C ARG A 83 22.41 10.79 -2.29
N SER A 84 21.24 11.42 -2.25
CA SER A 84 21.05 12.73 -1.65
C SER A 84 20.17 12.53 -0.42
N ASN A 85 20.76 12.69 0.77
CA ASN A 85 20.15 12.27 2.03
C ASN A 85 19.65 10.81 1.98
N TYR A 86 18.35 10.61 2.11
CA TYR A 86 17.70 9.30 2.11
C TYR A 86 17.14 8.89 0.75
N MET A 87 17.45 9.60 -0.34
CA MET A 87 16.91 9.30 -1.67
C MET A 87 17.99 8.90 -2.68
N PRO A 88 17.71 7.96 -3.61
CA PRO A 88 18.61 7.68 -4.73
C PRO A 88 18.67 8.88 -5.69
N VAL A 89 19.84 9.16 -6.26
CA VAL A 89 20.02 10.33 -7.16
C VAL A 89 19.58 10.07 -8.61
N LYS A 90 19.45 8.80 -9.02
CA LYS A 90 19.13 8.43 -10.41
C LYS A 90 17.66 8.64 -10.78
N PHE A 91 16.78 8.76 -9.79
CA PHE A 91 15.35 8.94 -9.97
C PHE A 91 14.72 9.46 -8.69
N THR A 92 13.58 10.16 -8.79
CA THR A 92 12.71 10.43 -7.63
C THR A 92 11.83 9.21 -7.37
N PRO A 93 11.86 8.62 -6.16
CA PRO A 93 10.96 7.55 -5.78
C PRO A 93 9.48 7.89 -5.98
N ARG A 94 8.72 6.92 -6.50
CA ARG A 94 7.28 6.97 -6.74
C ARG A 94 6.46 6.38 -5.59
N GLN A 95 7.13 5.89 -4.55
CA GLN A 95 6.58 5.40 -3.29
C GLN A 95 7.36 6.03 -2.13
N ASN A 96 6.92 5.77 -0.89
CA ASN A 96 7.60 6.29 0.30
C ASN A 96 9.09 5.86 0.31
N PRO A 97 10.05 6.79 0.40
CA PRO A 97 11.47 6.46 0.50
C PRO A 97 11.81 5.75 1.83
N PHE A 98 10.95 5.85 2.84
CA PHE A 98 11.09 5.12 4.09
C PHE A 98 10.15 3.89 4.10
N TYR A 99 10.77 2.72 4.15
CA TYR A 99 10.10 1.42 4.21
C TYR A 99 10.84 0.50 5.18
N CYS A 100 10.13 -0.47 5.76
CA CYS A 100 10.71 -1.41 6.70
C CYS A 100 10.17 -2.83 6.46
N ALA A 101 10.98 -3.83 6.84
CA ALA A 101 10.53 -5.21 6.83
C ALA A 101 9.64 -5.42 8.06
N LEU A 102 8.40 -5.83 7.80
CA LEU A 102 7.46 -6.19 8.83
C LEU A 102 7.62 -7.67 9.19
N PRO A 103 7.47 -8.05 10.46
CA PRO A 103 7.57 -9.45 10.90
C PRO A 103 6.41 -10.31 10.39
N TYR A 104 5.37 -9.69 9.82
CA TYR A 104 4.15 -10.36 9.41
C TYR A 104 3.56 -9.73 8.14
N ASN A 105 2.94 -10.57 7.30
CA ASN A 105 2.00 -10.15 6.28
C ASN A 105 0.78 -11.08 6.32
N ASP A 106 -0.40 -10.50 6.13
CA ASP A 106 -1.68 -11.19 6.23
C ASP A 106 -2.10 -11.90 4.93
N LYS A 107 -1.30 -11.80 3.86
CA LYS A 107 -1.62 -12.37 2.55
C LYS A 107 -1.20 -13.83 2.44
N SER A 108 -2.00 -14.62 1.73
CA SER A 108 -1.70 -15.97 1.30
C SER A 108 -1.97 -16.11 -0.21
N THR A 109 -1.63 -17.27 -0.80
CA THR A 109 -1.95 -17.57 -2.21
C THR A 109 -3.44 -17.42 -2.50
N ASN A 110 -4.29 -17.82 -1.54
CA ASN A 110 -5.74 -17.88 -1.68
C ASN A 110 -6.43 -16.99 -0.63
N GLY A 111 -6.06 -15.70 -0.62
CA GLY A 111 -6.69 -14.70 0.25
C GLY A 111 -5.81 -14.31 1.43
N HIS A 112 -6.29 -14.60 2.64
CA HIS A 112 -5.55 -14.30 3.87
C HIS A 112 -4.91 -15.54 4.47
N ARG A 113 -3.92 -15.31 5.33
CA ARG A 113 -3.42 -16.38 6.19
C ARG A 113 -4.49 -16.76 7.22
N PRO A 114 -4.65 -18.05 7.58
CA PRO A 114 -5.70 -18.49 8.51
C PRO A 114 -5.65 -17.80 9.89
N GLU A 115 -4.45 -17.44 10.34
CA GLU A 115 -4.26 -16.76 11.62
C GLU A 115 -4.54 -15.26 11.56
N ALA A 116 -4.63 -14.65 10.38
CA ALA A 116 -4.76 -13.19 10.23
C ALA A 116 -5.97 -12.59 10.99
N PRO A 117 -7.18 -13.20 10.98
CA PRO A 117 -8.33 -12.69 11.74
C PRO A 117 -8.14 -12.70 13.27
N HIS A 118 -7.17 -13.46 13.78
CA HIS A 118 -6.91 -13.61 15.20
C HIS A 118 -5.73 -12.76 15.67
N VAL A 119 -4.71 -12.56 14.83
CA VAL A 119 -3.46 -11.87 15.21
C VAL A 119 -3.40 -10.41 14.76
N VAL A 120 -4.20 -10.01 13.76
CA VAL A 120 -4.25 -8.61 13.30
C VAL A 120 -5.39 -7.91 14.07
N PRO A 121 -5.09 -6.96 14.98
CA PRO A 121 -6.11 -6.39 15.88
C PRO A 121 -7.27 -5.72 15.15
N TRP A 122 -7.00 -5.15 13.97
CA TRP A 122 -7.97 -4.44 13.14
C TRP A 122 -8.54 -5.26 11.99
N PHE A 123 -8.33 -6.58 11.97
CA PHE A 123 -8.67 -7.39 10.79
C PHE A 123 -10.13 -7.22 10.37
N LYS A 124 -11.06 -7.33 11.32
CA LYS A 124 -12.51 -7.28 11.05
C LYS A 124 -12.94 -5.93 10.49
N GLU A 125 -12.40 -4.85 11.04
CA GLU A 125 -12.71 -3.47 10.64
C GLU A 125 -12.14 -3.14 9.25
N ALA A 126 -10.94 -3.65 8.95
CA ALA A 126 -10.22 -3.36 7.72
C ALA A 126 -10.54 -4.34 6.58
N TYR A 127 -11.35 -5.38 6.81
CA TYR A 127 -11.59 -6.44 5.84
C TYR A 127 -12.39 -5.93 4.64
N GLN A 128 -11.84 -6.11 3.43
CA GLN A 128 -12.45 -5.68 2.17
C GLN A 128 -12.63 -6.83 1.16
N GLY A 129 -12.55 -8.08 1.63
CA GLY A 129 -12.66 -9.27 0.80
C GLY A 129 -11.35 -10.05 0.66
N PRO A 130 -11.40 -11.24 0.03
CA PRO A 130 -10.26 -12.14 -0.02
C PRO A 130 -9.07 -11.53 -0.77
N GLY A 131 -7.91 -11.52 -0.12
CA GLY A 131 -6.63 -11.16 -0.74
C GLY A 131 -6.32 -9.66 -0.76
N VAL A 132 -7.26 -8.82 -0.29
CA VAL A 132 -7.05 -7.41 -0.01
C VAL A 132 -6.44 -7.29 1.38
N SER A 133 -5.17 -6.92 1.45
CA SER A 133 -4.43 -6.89 2.73
C SER A 133 -5.05 -5.90 3.71
N THR A 134 -5.22 -6.33 4.96
CA THR A 134 -5.59 -5.47 6.09
C THR A 134 -4.37 -4.81 6.75
N CYS A 135 -3.17 -5.30 6.42
CA CYS A 135 -1.90 -4.82 6.98
C CYS A 135 -1.23 -3.72 6.15
N LYS A 136 -1.44 -3.71 4.82
CA LYS A 136 -0.75 -2.75 3.95
C LYS A 136 -1.01 -1.31 4.39
N ASP A 137 0.05 -0.50 4.46
CA ASP A 137 0.01 0.93 4.80
C ASP A 137 -0.53 1.27 6.22
N ARG A 138 -0.57 0.30 7.16
CA ARG A 138 -1.16 0.48 8.51
C ARG A 138 -0.24 0.21 9.71
N TRP A 139 0.94 -0.39 9.53
CA TRP A 139 1.80 -0.82 10.66
C TRP A 139 2.60 0.28 11.33
N VAL A 140 2.80 1.41 10.64
CA VAL A 140 3.64 2.51 11.14
C VAL A 140 2.71 3.64 11.54
N ALA A 141 2.77 4.02 12.82
CA ALA A 141 1.91 5.03 13.45
C ALA A 141 2.68 6.30 13.85
#